data_AF-A0A521UTD1-F1
#
_entry.id   AF-A0A521UTD1-F1
#
_cell.length_a   1.000
_cell.length_b   1.000
_cell.length_c   1.000
_cell.angle_alpha   90.00
_cell.angle_beta   90.00
_cell.angle_gamma   90.00
#
_symmetry.space_group_name_H-M   'P 1'
#
loop_
_entity.id
_entity.type
_entity.pdbx_description
1 polymer ?
#
loop_
_entity_poly.entity_id
_entity_poly.type
_entity_poly.pdbx_seq_one_letter_code
_entity_poly.pdbx_strand_id
1 'polypeptide(L)'
;MNDIFHTFAETASHLLGSAWAFVAALMIIVFWAVTGPIFGFSDTWQLVINTGTTIITFLMVFLIQNTQNRDAKAIHLKLDELIRAVKGARTGLVDLEKMSEDELDSLEKEFHRLHERLHPEAVHGNSKAEDKSTTGKKQRARTRAERQTG
;
A
#
# COMPACT_ATOMS: atom_id res chain seq x y z
N MET A 1 -25.27 3.62 14.25
CA MET A 1 -25.20 3.53 12.77
C MET A 1 -23.96 2.76 12.29
N ASN A 2 -22.84 2.76 13.04
CA ASN A 2 -21.66 1.94 12.75
C ASN A 2 -21.87 0.43 12.93
N ASP A 3 -22.71 -0.02 13.86
CA ASP A 3 -22.90 -1.47 14.11
C ASP A 3 -23.60 -2.19 12.97
N ILE A 4 -24.62 -1.57 12.35
CA ILE A 4 -25.36 -2.19 11.23
C ILE A 4 -24.46 -2.37 10.01
N PHE A 5 -23.63 -1.37 9.69
CA PHE A 5 -22.66 -1.47 8.61
C PHE A 5 -21.57 -2.50 8.93
N HIS A 6 -21.09 -2.56 10.17
CA HIS A 6 -20.12 -3.56 10.59
C HIS A 6 -20.66 -4.98 10.47
N THR A 7 -21.85 -5.25 11.00
CA THR A 7 -22.48 -6.58 10.91
C THR A 7 -22.79 -6.94 9.46
N PHE A 8 -23.26 -5.99 8.64
CA PHE A 8 -23.49 -6.21 7.21
C PHE A 8 -22.18 -6.54 6.48
N ALA A 9 -21.13 -5.74 6.68
CA ALA A 9 -19.83 -5.95 6.03
C ALA A 9 -19.18 -7.27 6.45
N GLU A 10 -19.28 -7.64 7.72
CA GLU A 10 -18.74 -8.90 8.25
C GLU A 10 -19.53 -10.11 7.75
N THR A 11 -20.86 -10.01 7.71
CA THR A 11 -21.75 -11.05 7.14
C THR A 11 -21.55 -11.18 5.63
N ALA A 12 -21.44 -10.06 4.91
CA ALA A 12 -21.16 -10.04 3.48
C ALA A 12 -19.78 -10.64 3.18
N SER A 13 -18.75 -10.29 3.94
CA SER A 13 -17.40 -10.84 3.81
C SER A 13 -17.38 -12.36 4.06
N HIS A 14 -18.05 -12.83 5.11
CA HIS A 14 -18.19 -14.27 5.40
C HIS A 14 -18.97 -15.02 4.32
N LEU A 15 -20.05 -14.43 3.81
CA LEU A 15 -20.84 -15.01 2.73
C LEU A 15 -20.01 -15.08 1.44
N LEU A 16 -19.46 -13.96 0.97
CA LEU A 16 -18.67 -13.88 -0.28
C LEU A 16 -17.40 -14.72 -0.23
N GLY A 17 -16.80 -14.93 0.96
CA GLY A 17 -15.62 -15.77 1.13
C GLY A 17 -15.90 -17.29 1.23
N SER A 18 -17.17 -17.69 1.31
CA SER A 18 -17.53 -19.11 1.47
C SER A 18 -17.55 -19.87 0.13
N ALA A 19 -17.18 -21.16 0.17
CA ALA A 19 -17.25 -22.04 -1.00
C ALA A 19 -18.67 -22.11 -1.62
N TRP A 20 -19.71 -22.00 -0.80
CA TRP A 20 -21.10 -21.96 -1.24
C TRP A 20 -21.44 -20.71 -2.05
N ALA A 21 -20.89 -19.54 -1.70
CA ALA A 21 -21.10 -18.33 -2.49
C ALA A 21 -20.38 -18.40 -3.84
N PHE A 22 -19.20 -19.03 -3.90
CA PHE A 22 -18.53 -19.28 -5.18
C PHE A 22 -19.38 -20.16 -6.11
N VAL A 23 -19.95 -21.25 -5.57
CA VAL A 23 -20.85 -22.13 -6.33
C VAL A 23 -22.10 -21.37 -6.80
N ALA A 24 -22.71 -20.55 -5.93
CA ALA A 24 -23.86 -19.73 -6.29
C ALA A 24 -23.52 -18.69 -7.39
N ALA A 25 -22.38 -18.02 -7.29
CA ALA A 25 -21.91 -17.09 -8.31
C ALA A 25 -21.68 -17.78 -9.66
N LEU A 26 -21.08 -18.98 -9.64
CA LEU A 26 -20.87 -19.78 -10.84
C LEU A 26 -22.21 -20.18 -11.49
N MET A 27 -23.19 -20.60 -10.69
CA MET A 27 -24.55 -20.92 -11.17
C MET A 27 -25.23 -19.70 -11.82
N ILE A 28 -25.07 -18.50 -11.25
CA ILE A 28 -25.59 -17.25 -11.82
C ILE A 28 -24.94 -16.98 -13.20
N ILE A 29 -23.62 -17.15 -13.31
CA ILE A 29 -22.90 -16.97 -14.58
C ILE A 29 -23.37 -17.97 -15.63
N VAL A 30 -23.53 -19.25 -15.26
CA VAL A 30 -24.04 -20.30 -16.17
C VAL A 30 -25.46 -19.99 -16.61
N PHE A 31 -26.35 -19.60 -15.69
CA PHE A 31 -27.72 -19.22 -16.02
C PHE A 31 -27.75 -18.03 -17.00
N TRP A 32 -26.97 -16.99 -16.73
CA TRP A 32 -26.83 -15.85 -17.63
C TRP A 32 -26.33 -16.29 -19.03
N ALA A 33 -25.29 -17.13 -19.09
CA ALA A 33 -24.76 -17.66 -20.35
C ALA A 33 -25.80 -18.45 -21.17
N VAL A 34 -26.60 -19.29 -20.50
CA VAL A 34 -27.67 -20.09 -21.13
C VAL A 34 -28.81 -19.20 -21.65
N THR A 35 -29.08 -18.06 -21.01
CA THR A 35 -30.05 -17.09 -21.56
C THR A 35 -29.53 -16.33 -22.78
N GLY A 36 -28.20 -16.28 -23.03
CA GLY A 36 -27.60 -15.57 -24.16
C GLY A 36 -28.14 -15.97 -25.53
N PRO A 37 -28.18 -17.28 -25.89
CA PRO A 37 -28.78 -17.76 -27.13
C PRO A 37 -30.26 -17.39 -27.31
N ILE A 38 -31.04 -17.34 -26.24
CA ILE A 38 -32.47 -16.96 -26.28
C ILE A 38 -32.63 -15.49 -26.69
N PHE A 39 -31.73 -14.62 -26.22
CA PHE A 39 -31.73 -13.20 -26.51
C PHE A 39 -30.82 -12.81 -27.69
N GLY A 40 -30.28 -13.79 -28.43
CA GLY A 40 -29.38 -13.54 -29.57
C GLY A 40 -28.13 -12.76 -29.21
N PHE A 41 -27.63 -12.89 -27.97
CA PHE A 41 -26.50 -12.12 -27.43
C PHE A 41 -26.64 -10.60 -27.60
N SER A 42 -27.86 -10.08 -27.44
CA SER A 42 -28.19 -8.66 -27.61
C SER A 42 -27.37 -7.70 -26.73
N ASP A 43 -27.30 -6.44 -27.14
CA ASP A 43 -26.64 -5.37 -26.39
C ASP A 43 -27.21 -5.22 -24.98
N THR A 44 -28.53 -5.40 -24.80
CA THR A 44 -29.16 -5.36 -23.47
C THR A 44 -28.71 -6.52 -22.58
N TRP A 45 -28.55 -7.72 -23.14
CA TRP A 45 -28.08 -8.90 -22.41
C TRP A 45 -26.64 -8.72 -21.90
N GLN A 46 -25.78 -8.11 -22.71
CA GLN A 46 -24.40 -7.75 -22.32
C GLN A 46 -24.37 -6.56 -21.34
N LEU A 47 -25.22 -5.55 -21.55
CA LEU A 47 -25.29 -4.37 -20.70
C LEU A 47 -25.65 -4.72 -19.25
N VAL A 48 -26.55 -5.69 -19.05
CA VAL A 48 -26.98 -6.11 -17.71
C VAL A 48 -25.81 -6.71 -16.91
N ILE A 49 -25.01 -7.61 -17.51
CA ILE A 49 -23.88 -8.22 -16.79
C ILE A 49 -22.76 -7.20 -16.53
N ASN A 50 -22.47 -6.35 -17.51
CA ASN A 50 -21.40 -5.36 -17.41
C ASN A 50 -21.74 -4.30 -16.37
N THR A 51 -22.97 -3.77 -16.41
CA THR A 51 -23.45 -2.78 -15.43
C THR A 51 -23.52 -3.39 -14.03
N GLY A 52 -24.09 -4.60 -13.90
CA GLY A 52 -24.22 -5.27 -12.61
C GLY A 52 -22.87 -5.58 -11.96
N THR A 53 -21.94 -6.15 -12.73
CA THR A 53 -20.59 -6.46 -12.24
C THR A 53 -19.84 -5.20 -11.85
N THR A 54 -20.00 -4.10 -12.59
CA THR A 54 -19.36 -2.81 -12.24
C THR A 54 -19.84 -2.29 -10.89
N ILE A 55 -21.17 -2.29 -10.65
CA ILE A 55 -21.73 -1.87 -9.36
C ILE A 55 -21.23 -2.76 -8.23
N ILE A 56 -21.29 -4.09 -8.41
CA ILE A 56 -20.82 -5.06 -7.40
C ILE A 56 -19.34 -4.84 -7.11
N THR A 57 -18.52 -4.67 -8.13
CA THR A 57 -17.07 -4.43 -7.99
C THR A 57 -16.81 -3.14 -7.24
N PHE A 58 -17.53 -2.06 -7.57
CA PHE A 58 -17.41 -0.78 -6.88
C PHE A 58 -17.74 -0.92 -5.39
N LEU A 59 -18.84 -1.60 -5.05
CA LEU A 59 -19.19 -1.91 -3.66
C LEU A 59 -18.15 -2.80 -2.98
N MET A 60 -17.61 -3.78 -3.70
CA MET A 60 -16.60 -4.70 -3.18
C MET A 60 -15.28 -3.97 -2.86
N VAL A 61 -14.88 -2.98 -3.65
CA VAL A 61 -13.73 -2.12 -3.33
C VAL A 61 -13.93 -1.43 -1.96
N PHE A 62 -15.11 -0.87 -1.68
CA PHE A 62 -15.40 -0.30 -0.36
C PHE A 62 -15.39 -1.33 0.76
N LEU A 63 -15.96 -2.52 0.54
CA LEU A 63 -15.95 -3.60 1.53
C LEU A 63 -14.53 -4.09 1.84
N ILE A 64 -13.71 -4.27 0.80
CA ILE A 64 -12.31 -4.66 0.92
C ILE A 64 -11.54 -3.56 1.66
N GLN A 65 -11.70 -2.29 1.28
CA GLN A 65 -11.05 -1.16 1.96
C GLN A 65 -11.45 -1.06 3.43
N ASN A 66 -12.73 -1.26 3.77
CA ASN A 66 -13.18 -1.25 5.17
C ASN A 66 -12.58 -2.40 5.99
N THR A 67 -12.55 -3.61 5.41
CA THR A 67 -11.96 -4.78 6.06
C THR A 67 -10.45 -4.59 6.25
N GLN A 68 -9.75 -4.14 5.19
CA GLN A 68 -8.32 -3.86 5.22
C GLN A 68 -7.97 -2.76 6.23
N ASN A 69 -8.75 -1.69 6.32
CA ASN A 69 -8.53 -0.62 7.28
C ASN A 69 -8.64 -1.12 8.74
N ARG A 70 -9.62 -2.00 9.01
CA ARG A 70 -9.78 -2.63 10.34
C ARG A 70 -8.61 -3.56 10.66
N ASP A 71 -8.18 -4.39 9.70
CA ASP A 71 -7.08 -5.33 9.87
C ASP A 71 -5.74 -4.62 10.07
N ALA A 72 -5.47 -3.55 9.32
CA ALA A 72 -4.29 -2.70 9.49
C ALA A 72 -4.22 -2.13 10.91
N LYS A 73 -5.33 -1.56 11.42
CA LYS A 73 -5.41 -1.06 12.80
C LYS A 73 -5.15 -2.14 13.84
N ALA A 74 -5.66 -3.35 13.63
CA ALA A 74 -5.43 -4.48 14.54
C ALA A 74 -3.96 -4.91 14.55
N ILE A 75 -3.27 -4.84 13.41
CA ILE A 75 -1.82 -5.11 13.30
C ILE A 75 -1.03 -4.06 14.09
N HIS A 76 -1.33 -2.77 13.93
CA HIS A 76 -0.67 -1.70 14.69
C HIS A 76 -0.76 -1.92 16.20
N LEU A 77 -1.98 -2.14 16.73
CA LEU A 77 -2.19 -2.38 18.16
C LEU A 77 -1.45 -3.61 18.69
N LYS A 78 -1.37 -4.69 17.90
CA LYS A 78 -0.60 -5.89 18.28
C LYS A 78 0.90 -5.61 18.32
N LEU A 79 1.41 -4.82 17.37
CA LEU A 79 2.82 -4.43 17.34
C LEU A 79 3.17 -3.53 18.52
N ASP A 80 2.30 -2.57 18.85
CA ASP A 80 2.46 -1.69 20.01
C ASP A 80 2.56 -2.48 21.31
N GLU A 81 1.69 -3.47 21.51
CA GLU A 81 1.73 -4.33 22.69
C GLU A 81 3.04 -5.15 22.76
N LEU A 82 3.53 -5.67 21.63
CA LEU A 82 4.82 -6.35 21.56
C LEU A 82 5.99 -5.41 21.89
N ILE A 83 6.02 -4.20 21.32
CA ILE A 83 7.04 -3.19 21.60
C ILE A 83 7.02 -2.85 23.10
N ARG A 84 5.83 -2.65 23.68
CA ARG A 84 5.66 -2.33 25.09
C ARG A 84 6.10 -3.47 26.02
N ALA A 85 5.92 -4.72 25.61
CA ALA A 85 6.31 -5.89 26.39
C ALA A 85 7.82 -6.20 26.35
N VAL A 86 8.55 -5.69 25.35
CA VAL A 86 10.00 -5.90 25.21
C VAL A 86 10.78 -4.95 26.13
N LYS A 87 11.46 -5.50 27.14
CA LYS A 87 12.34 -4.74 28.04
C LYS A 87 13.47 -4.07 27.25
N GLY A 88 13.52 -2.74 27.31
CA GLY A 88 14.52 -1.92 26.62
C GLY A 88 14.07 -1.37 25.25
N ALA A 89 12.87 -1.71 24.79
CA ALA A 89 12.27 -1.05 23.63
C ALA A 89 11.92 0.41 23.98
N ARG A 90 12.12 1.32 23.03
CA ARG A 90 11.74 2.73 23.18
C ARG A 90 10.23 2.85 23.11
N THR A 91 9.59 3.19 24.23
CA THR A 91 8.14 3.44 24.30
C THR A 91 7.67 4.52 23.33
N GLY A 92 8.55 5.43 22.90
CA GLY A 92 8.24 6.45 21.90
C GLY A 92 8.03 5.94 20.46
N LEU A 93 8.21 4.64 20.20
CA LEU A 93 7.85 4.02 18.91
C LEU A 93 6.43 3.43 18.91
N VAL A 94 5.73 3.43 20.04
CA VAL A 94 4.32 3.05 20.14
C VAL A 94 3.48 4.14 19.47
N ASP A 95 2.44 3.76 18.73
CA ASP A 95 1.54 4.68 18.00
C ASP A 95 2.25 5.54 16.92
N LEU A 96 3.32 5.03 16.31
CA LEU A 96 4.10 5.75 15.29
C LEU A 96 3.25 6.17 14.07
N GLU A 97 2.16 5.45 13.78
CA GLU A 97 1.22 5.79 12.68
C GLU A 97 0.36 7.03 12.95
N LYS A 98 0.36 7.54 14.19
CA LYS A 98 -0.40 8.75 14.59
C LYS A 98 0.47 9.99 14.73
N MET A 99 1.79 9.85 14.63
CA MET A 99 2.72 10.97 14.72
C MET A 99 2.52 11.92 13.53
N SER A 100 2.72 13.22 13.76
CA SER A 100 2.77 14.19 12.67
C SER A 100 4.02 13.97 11.81
N GLU A 101 3.99 14.46 10.56
CA GLU A 101 5.15 14.42 9.66
C GLU A 101 6.40 15.00 10.32
N ASP A 102 6.30 16.18 10.97
CA ASP A 102 7.44 16.83 11.64
C ASP A 102 8.04 15.97 12.77
N GLU A 103 7.19 15.23 13.50
CA GLU A 103 7.62 14.31 14.56
C GLU A 103 8.28 13.06 13.98
N LEU A 104 7.74 12.52 12.88
CA LEU A 104 8.29 11.36 12.18
C LEU A 104 9.67 11.68 11.57
N ASP A 105 9.79 12.86 10.97
CA ASP A 105 11.02 13.39 10.37
C ASP A 105 12.11 13.61 11.44
N SER A 106 11.70 14.06 12.63
CA SER A 106 12.58 14.22 13.79
C SER A 106 13.06 12.87 14.32
N LEU A 107 12.19 11.87 14.36
CA LEU A 107 12.51 10.51 14.78
C LEU A 107 13.46 9.84 13.78
N GLU A 108 13.24 10.00 12.47
CA GLU A 108 14.13 9.50 11.42
C GLU A 108 15.55 10.10 11.55
N LYS A 109 15.64 11.43 11.73
CA LYS A 109 16.92 12.13 11.97
C LYS A 109 17.65 11.59 13.19
N GLU A 110 16.92 11.23 14.24
CA GLU A 110 17.52 10.62 15.43
C GLU A 110 18.09 9.23 15.14
N PHE A 111 17.34 8.37 14.42
CA PHE A 111 17.82 7.06 13.99
C PHE A 111 19.05 7.16 13.08
N HIS A 112 19.06 8.12 12.16
CA HIS A 112 20.21 8.37 11.28
C HIS A 112 21.46 8.72 12.09
N ARG A 113 21.33 9.66 13.06
CA ARG A 113 22.44 10.04 13.97
C ARG A 113 22.92 8.87 14.82
N LEU A 114 22.01 8.01 15.28
CA LEU A 114 22.39 6.82 16.06
C LEU A 114 23.15 5.81 15.18
N HIS A 115 22.70 5.60 13.94
CA HIS A 115 23.37 4.74 12.98
C HIS A 115 24.78 5.25 12.65
N GLU A 116 24.94 6.55 12.40
CA GLU A 116 26.25 7.18 12.15
C GLU A 116 27.22 6.99 13.34
N ARG A 117 26.72 7.08 14.57
CA ARG A 117 27.54 6.87 15.78
C ARG A 117 27.97 5.41 15.96
N LEU A 118 27.15 4.46 15.52
CA LEU A 118 27.43 3.02 15.65
C LEU A 118 28.25 2.48 14.47
N HIS A 119 28.19 3.11 13.30
CA HIS A 119 28.89 2.69 12.07
C HIS A 119 29.62 3.87 11.37
N PRO A 120 30.65 4.46 11.99
CA PRO A 120 31.37 5.61 11.43
C PRO A 120 32.10 5.33 10.09
N GLU A 121 32.37 4.06 9.78
CA GLU A 121 33.11 3.64 8.57
C GLU A 121 32.26 3.64 7.28
N ALA A 122 30.92 3.54 7.37
CA ALA A 122 30.05 3.40 6.19
C ALA A 122 29.83 4.73 5.43
N VAL A 123 29.86 5.87 6.12
CA VAL A 123 29.57 7.19 5.53
C VAL A 123 30.78 7.76 4.76
N HIS A 124 32.00 7.39 5.16
CA HIS A 124 33.23 7.89 4.52
C HIS A 124 33.54 7.27 3.15
N GLY A 125 32.88 6.16 2.78
CA GLY A 125 33.03 5.51 1.49
C GLY A 125 32.27 6.21 0.35
N ASN A 126 31.08 6.74 0.62
CA ASN A 126 30.20 7.27 -0.43
C ASN A 126 30.48 8.75 -0.76
N SER A 127 30.83 9.56 0.24
CA SER A 127 31.08 11.00 0.07
C SER A 127 32.32 11.29 -0.81
N LYS A 128 33.35 10.44 -0.79
CA LYS A 128 34.53 10.56 -1.67
C LYS A 128 34.24 10.18 -3.13
N ALA A 129 33.25 9.34 -3.40
CA ALA A 129 32.89 8.92 -4.75
C ALA A 129 32.11 10.01 -5.49
N GLU A 130 31.23 10.72 -4.78
CA GLU A 130 30.41 11.81 -5.32
C GLU A 130 31.21 13.08 -5.62
N ASP A 131 32.16 13.44 -4.74
CA ASP A 131 33.01 14.63 -4.90
C ASP A 131 34.01 14.49 -6.08
N LYS A 132 34.57 13.30 -6.29
CA LYS A 132 35.44 13.02 -7.44
C LYS A 132 34.70 13.04 -8.78
N SER A 133 33.45 12.58 -8.81
CA SER A 133 32.59 12.58 -10.00
C SER A 133 32.28 14.01 -10.47
N THR A 134 31.98 14.90 -9.52
CA THR A 134 31.59 16.28 -9.79
C THR A 134 32.78 17.14 -10.21
N THR A 135 33.93 16.94 -9.54
CA THR A 135 35.19 17.61 -9.87
C THR A 135 35.73 17.19 -11.24
N GLY A 136 35.69 15.89 -11.57
CA GLY A 136 36.11 15.37 -12.87
C GLY A 136 35.25 15.87 -14.05
N LYS A 137 33.93 16.01 -13.86
CA LYS A 137 33.02 16.57 -14.88
C LYS A 137 33.26 18.06 -15.12
N LYS A 138 33.47 18.87 -14.07
CA LYS A 138 33.78 20.31 -14.21
C LYS A 138 35.10 20.55 -14.93
N GLN A 139 36.11 19.73 -14.67
CA GLN A 139 37.42 19.88 -15.29
C GLN A 139 37.39 19.48 -16.77
N ARG A 140 36.71 18.38 -17.12
CA ARG A 140 36.49 17.99 -18.53
C ARG A 140 35.66 19.01 -19.31
N ALA A 141 34.68 19.65 -18.69
CA ALA A 141 33.88 20.70 -19.33
C ALA A 141 34.71 21.96 -19.62
N ARG A 142 35.59 22.38 -18.69
CA ARG A 142 36.51 23.51 -18.91
C ARG A 142 37.51 23.25 -20.02
N THR A 143 38.17 22.09 -20.03
CA THR A 143 39.14 21.74 -21.09
C THR A 143 38.50 21.63 -22.47
N ARG A 144 37.20 21.28 -22.54
CA ARG A 144 36.45 21.25 -23.82
C ARG A 144 36.08 22.65 -24.31
N ALA A 145 35.75 23.57 -23.41
CA ALA A 145 35.43 24.95 -23.76
C ALA A 145 36.66 25.71 -24.29
N GLU A 146 37.83 25.52 -23.68
CA GLU A 146 39.09 26.17 -24.10
C GLU A 146 39.58 25.72 -25.49
N ARG A 147 39.22 24.50 -25.93
CA ARG A 147 39.58 23.98 -27.26
C ARG A 147 38.68 24.47 -28.40
N GLN A 148 37.57 25.15 -28.11
CA GLN A 148 36.64 25.66 -29.13
C GLN A 148 36.80 27.16 -29.42
N THR A 149 37.63 27.85 -28.64
CA THR A 149 37.83 29.31 -28.71
C THR A 149 39.22 29.74 -29.19
N GLY A 150 40.06 28.79 -29.63
CA GLY A 150 41.36 29.04 -30.26
C GLY A 150 41.44 28.34 -31.60
#